data_AF-A0A2D5P2U5-F1
#
_entry.id   AF-A0A2D5P2U5-F1
#
_cell.length_a   1.000
_cell.length_b   1.000
_cell.length_c   1.000
_cell.angle_alpha   90.00
_cell.angle_beta   90.00
_cell.angle_gamma   90.00
#
_symmetry.space_group_name_H-M   'P 1'
#
loop_
_entity.id
_entity.type
_entity.pdbx_description
1 polymer ?
#
loop_
_entity_poly.entity_id
_entity_poly.type
_entity_poly.pdbx_seq_one_letter_code
_entity_poly.pdbx_strand_id
1 'polypeptide(L)'
;MQTLTLEVQDNFVPNLLDYLKQFQSEVKICKDKNLEIDPYFYERKKDLEQIIEDSENGTMEMLSQKQYDHEMEIFFKDLKANANL
;
A
#
# COMPACT_ATOMS: atom_id res chain seq x y z
N MET A 1 -1.31 -9.21 -27.58
CA MET A 1 -2.05 -8.35 -26.62
C MET A 1 -1.07 -7.32 -26.06
N GLN A 2 -1.51 -6.08 -25.87
CA GLN A 2 -0.77 -5.05 -25.16
C GLN A 2 -1.46 -4.82 -23.80
N THR A 3 -0.69 -4.49 -22.76
CA THR A 3 -1.21 -4.22 -21.42
C THR A 3 -1.08 -2.73 -21.11
N LEU A 4 -2.15 -2.15 -20.57
CA LEU A 4 -2.20 -0.74 -20.15
C LEU A 4 -2.72 -0.67 -18.72
N THR A 5 -2.08 0.14 -17.89
CA THR A 5 -2.56 0.49 -16.54
C THR A 5 -3.27 1.83 -16.62
N LEU A 6 -4.44 1.94 -15.99
CA LEU A 6 -5.26 3.14 -15.97
C LEU A 6 -5.50 3.57 -14.52
N GLU A 7 -5.27 4.83 -14.23
CA GLU A 7 -5.71 5.47 -12.99
C GLU A 7 -7.02 6.22 -13.28
N VAL A 8 -8.06 5.93 -12.50
CA VAL A 8 -9.38 6.53 -12.66
C VAL A 8 -9.98 6.83 -11.29
N GLN A 9 -10.90 7.79 -11.23
CA GLN A 9 -11.65 8.06 -10.01
C GLN A 9 -12.53 6.86 -9.63
N ASP A 10 -12.61 6.54 -8.34
CA ASP A 10 -13.38 5.39 -7.84
C ASP A 10 -14.84 5.40 -8.30
N ASN A 11 -15.46 6.58 -8.30
CA ASN A 11 -16.84 6.78 -8.76
C ASN A 11 -17.04 6.54 -10.27
N PHE A 12 -15.97 6.56 -11.06
CA PHE A 12 -16.00 6.33 -12.50
C PHE A 12 -15.78 4.86 -12.87
N VAL A 13 -15.22 4.04 -11.97
CA VAL A 13 -14.95 2.62 -12.22
C VAL A 13 -16.19 1.87 -12.75
N PRO A 14 -17.41 2.02 -12.19
CA PRO A 14 -18.59 1.34 -12.71
C PRO A 14 -18.90 1.72 -14.16
N ASN A 15 -18.82 3.02 -14.50
CA ASN A 15 -19.10 3.53 -15.84
C ASN A 15 -18.08 3.01 -16.86
N LEU A 16 -16.80 2.97 -16.47
CA LEU A 16 -15.74 2.41 -17.31
C LEU A 16 -15.98 0.93 -17.59
N LEU A 17 -16.31 0.15 -16.56
CA LEU A 17 -16.58 -1.28 -16.70
C LEU A 17 -17.79 -1.53 -17.62
N ASP A 18 -18.84 -0.74 -17.50
CA ASP A 18 -20.01 -0.81 -18.38
C ASP A 18 -19.66 -0.46 -19.83
N TYR A 19 -18.85 0.57 -20.06
CA TYR A 19 -18.38 0.93 -21.39
C TYR A 19 -17.51 -0.15 -22.02
N LEU A 20 -16.64 -0.81 -21.24
CA LEU A 20 -15.77 -1.88 -21.74
C LEU A 20 -16.52 -3.17 -22.08
N LYS A 21 -17.73 -3.39 -21.53
CA LYS A 21 -18.54 -4.59 -21.86
C LYS A 21 -18.88 -4.71 -23.35
N GLN A 22 -18.90 -3.62 -24.11
CA GLN A 22 -19.17 -3.67 -25.55
C GLN A 22 -17.96 -4.15 -26.38
N PHE A 23 -16.76 -4.24 -25.78
CA PHE A 23 -15.50 -4.63 -26.43
C PHE A 23 -14.93 -5.93 -25.85
N GLN A 24 -15.79 -6.86 -25.41
CA GLN A 24 -15.37 -8.08 -24.73
C GLN A 24 -14.49 -9.02 -25.59
N SER A 25 -14.56 -8.91 -26.92
CA SER A 25 -13.70 -9.66 -27.84
C SER A 25 -12.30 -9.06 -27.97
N GLU A 26 -12.17 -7.75 -27.77
CA GLU A 26 -10.94 -6.98 -27.98
C GLU A 26 -10.22 -6.69 -26.66
N VAL A 27 -10.96 -6.56 -25.56
CA VAL A 27 -10.46 -6.16 -24.25
C VAL A 27 -10.68 -7.27 -23.22
N LYS A 28 -9.63 -7.56 -22.46
CA LYS A 28 -9.68 -8.47 -21.32
C LYS A 28 -9.48 -7.69 -20.04
N ILE A 29 -10.51 -7.68 -19.17
CA ILE A 29 -10.39 -7.15 -17.82
C ILE A 29 -9.77 -8.24 -16.95
N CYS A 30 -8.54 -8.01 -16.51
CA CYS A 30 -7.84 -8.87 -15.57
C CYS A 30 -7.90 -8.21 -14.19
N LYS A 31 -8.37 -8.95 -13.19
CA LYS A 31 -8.20 -8.54 -11.79
C LYS A 31 -6.80 -8.92 -11.34
N ASP A 32 -6.14 -8.01 -10.66
CA ASP A 32 -4.86 -8.32 -10.03
C ASP A 32 -5.11 -9.15 -8.78
N LYS A 33 -4.60 -10.38 -8.78
CA LYS A 33 -4.81 -11.32 -7.67
C LYS A 33 -4.18 -10.83 -6.37
N ASN A 34 -3.10 -10.06 -6.45
CA ASN A 34 -2.45 -9.55 -5.25
C ASN A 34 -3.32 -8.48 -4.61
N LEU A 35 -3.93 -7.60 -5.42
CA LEU A 35 -4.84 -6.56 -4.94
C LEU A 35 -6.19 -7.10 -4.44
N GLU A 36 -6.65 -8.25 -4.95
CA GLU A 36 -7.84 -8.94 -4.42
C GLU A 36 -7.61 -9.49 -3.00
N ILE A 37 -6.42 -10.02 -2.74
CA ILE A 37 -6.04 -10.56 -1.42
C ILE A 37 -5.70 -9.41 -0.48
N ASP A 38 -5.06 -8.38 -1.02
CA ASP A 38 -4.46 -7.29 -0.28
C ASP A 38 -4.48 -5.98 -1.07
N PRO A 39 -5.39 -5.05 -0.72
CA PRO A 39 -5.50 -3.75 -1.40
C PRO A 39 -4.22 -2.91 -1.39
N TYR A 40 -3.31 -3.12 -0.43
CA TYR A 40 -2.08 -2.35 -0.26
C TYR A 40 -0.83 -3.15 -0.66
N PHE A 41 -0.98 -4.22 -1.44
CA PHE A 41 0.11 -5.15 -1.74
C PHE A 41 1.36 -4.46 -2.29
N TYR A 42 1.21 -3.55 -3.25
CA TYR A 42 2.35 -2.89 -3.88
C TYR A 42 3.02 -1.87 -2.96
N GLU A 43 2.25 -1.18 -2.12
CA GLU A 43 2.79 -0.27 -1.10
C GLU A 43 3.62 -1.07 -0.09
N ARG A 44 3.03 -2.13 0.48
CA ARG A 44 3.73 -2.99 1.44
C ARG A 44 4.93 -3.69 0.83
N LYS A 45 4.85 -4.12 -0.43
CA LYS A 45 5.98 -4.71 -1.14
C LYS A 45 7.13 -3.71 -1.23
N LYS A 46 6.84 -2.46 -1.62
CA LYS A 46 7.84 -1.40 -1.71
C LYS A 46 8.47 -1.11 -0.35
N ASP A 47 7.65 -1.00 0.70
CA ASP A 47 8.15 -0.75 2.05
C ASP A 47 9.06 -1.89 2.53
N LEU A 48 8.68 -3.15 2.26
CA LEU A 48 9.50 -4.31 2.59
C LEU A 48 10.81 -4.36 1.81
N GLU A 49 10.78 -4.05 0.50
CA GLU A 49 11.99 -3.97 -0.32
C GLU A 49 12.95 -2.92 0.22
N GLN A 50 12.45 -1.75 0.62
CA GLN A 50 13.25 -0.69 1.25
C GLN A 50 13.85 -1.12 2.59
N ILE A 51 13.06 -1.77 3.45
CA ILE A 51 13.51 -2.31 4.74
C ILE A 51 14.65 -3.32 4.53
N ILE A 52 14.52 -4.21 3.55
CA ILE A 52 15.57 -5.18 3.22
C ILE A 52 16.84 -4.47 2.76
N GLU A 53 16.72 -3.51 1.83
CA GLU A 53 17.85 -2.73 1.34
C GLU A 53 18.55 -1.96 2.45
N ASP A 54 17.81 -1.30 3.34
CA ASP A 54 18.38 -0.55 4.46
C ASP A 54 19.05 -1.46 5.49
N SER A 55 18.50 -2.66 5.70
CA SER A 55 19.11 -3.68 6.55
C SER A 55 20.41 -4.20 5.96
N GLU A 56 20.44 -4.48 4.65
CA GLU A 56 21.62 -5.01 3.94
C GLU A 56 22.74 -3.96 3.84
N ASN A 57 22.37 -2.69 3.63
CA ASN A 57 23.30 -1.57 3.57
C ASN A 57 23.74 -1.08 4.96
N GLY A 58 23.13 -1.59 6.04
CA GLY A 58 23.40 -1.16 7.41
C GLY A 58 22.95 0.28 7.70
N THR A 59 22.08 0.84 6.86
CA THR A 59 21.48 2.18 7.03
C THR A 59 20.21 2.14 7.87
N MET A 60 19.66 0.95 8.11
CA MET A 60 18.54 0.75 9.01
C MET A 60 18.87 1.23 10.42
N GLU A 61 18.07 2.16 10.93
CA GLU A 61 18.21 2.66 12.28
C GLU A 61 17.89 1.57 13.29
N MET A 62 18.87 1.26 14.16
CA MET A 62 18.73 0.32 15.25
C MET A 62 18.71 1.09 16.57
N LEU A 63 17.54 1.20 17.17
CA LEU A 63 17.39 1.85 18.46
C LEU A 63 17.95 0.96 19.58
N SER A 64 18.66 1.58 20.52
CA SER A 64 18.90 0.94 21.81
C SER A 64 17.60 0.79 22.58
N GLN A 65 17.56 -0.14 23.55
CA GLN A 65 16.38 -0.34 24.41
C GLN A 65 15.87 0.98 25.02
N LYS A 66 16.78 1.85 25.49
CA LYS A 66 16.41 3.14 26.09
C LYS A 66 15.77 4.10 25.10
N GLN A 67 16.24 4.12 23.85
CA GLN A 67 15.65 4.96 22.80
C GLN A 67 14.28 4.43 22.42
N TYR A 68 14.16 3.11 22.22
CA TYR A 68 12.89 2.46 21.95
C TYR A 68 11.85 2.73 23.05
N ASP A 69 12.21 2.54 24.31
CA ASP A 69 11.32 2.78 25.44
C ASP A 69 10.85 4.24 25.48
N HIS A 70 11.76 5.19 25.21
CA HIS A 70 11.43 6.61 25.17
C HIS A 70 10.46 6.97 24.02
N GLU A 71 10.70 6.45 22.83
CA GLU A 71 9.83 6.67 21.67
C GLU A 71 8.45 6.04 21.86
N MET A 72 8.39 4.84 22.44
CA MET A 72 7.12 4.19 22.76
C MET A 72 6.31 4.97 23.81
N GLU A 73 6.98 5.55 24.82
CA GLU A 73 6.30 6.44 25.76
C GLU A 73 5.69 7.67 25.08
N ILE A 74 6.40 8.28 24.14
CA ILE A 74 5.90 9.43 23.36
C ILE A 74 4.71 8.98 22.51
N PHE A 75 4.85 7.89 21.76
CA PHE A 75 3.78 7.33 20.91
C PHE A 75 2.49 7.09 21.69
N PHE A 76 2.57 6.48 22.88
CA PHE A 76 1.39 6.25 23.71
C PHE A 76 0.80 7.52 24.33
N LYS A 77 1.61 8.54 24.62
CA LYS A 77 1.10 9.85 25.06
C LYS A 77 0.32 10.53 23.94
N ASP A 78 0.85 10.52 22.73
CA ASP A 78 0.22 11.14 21.56
C ASP A 78 -1.08 10.42 21.19
N LEU A 79 -1.09 9.08 21.23
CA LEU A 79 -2.29 8.28 21.03
C LEU A 79 -3.40 8.66 22.01
N LYS A 80 -3.09 8.80 23.30
CA LYS A 80 -4.08 9.17 24.32
C LYS A 80 -4.59 10.60 24.13
N ALA A 81 -3.68 11.54 23.87
CA ALA A 81 -4.03 12.94 23.63
C ALA A 81 -4.94 13.11 22.41
N ASN A 82 -4.68 12.36 21.33
CA ASN A 82 -5.47 12.42 20.10
C ASN A 82 -6.77 11.59 20.16
N ALA A 83 -6.84 10.59 21.05
CA ALA A 83 -8.04 9.79 21.24
C ALA A 83 -9.10 10.46 22.14
N ASN A 84 -8.84 11.65 22.70
CA ASN A 84 -9.67 12.26 23.76
C ASN A 84 -9.98 11.27 24.91
N LEU A 85 -8.97 10.50 25.33
CA LEU A 85 -9.02 9.61 26.50
C LEU A 85 -8.27 10.23 27.69
#